data_AF-A0A9D7R0W3-F1
#
_entry.id   AF-A0A9D7R0W3-F1
#
_cell.length_a   1.000
_cell.length_b   1.000
_cell.length_c   1.000
_cell.angle_alpha   90.00
_cell.angle_beta   90.00
_cell.angle_gamma   90.00
#
_symmetry.space_group_name_H-M   'P 1'
#
loop_
_entity.id
_entity.type
_entity.pdbx_description
1 polymer ?
#
loop_
_entity_poly.entity_id
_entity_poly.type
_entity_poly.pdbx_seq_one_letter_code
_entity_poly.pdbx_strand_id
1 'polypeptide(L)'
;MITSLNMMPVGQLDGGHISYAMFGDKHKYIAYIVFSMLMFFGLLGLVPVLDINLNIGSINWLVWAVLIFFVIKIKHPDTVTELDEPLGTGRMLIGWFTFFIFVVSFCPVPVFEA
;
A
#
# COMPACT_ATOMS: atom_id res chain seq x y z
N MET A 1 -12.55 1.52 -3.63
CA MET A 1 -11.70 1.31 -2.44
C MET A 1 -11.10 -0.10 -2.39
N ILE A 2 -11.83 -1.15 -2.78
CA ILE A 2 -11.26 -2.51 -2.80
C ILE A 2 -10.12 -2.64 -3.84
N THR A 3 -10.25 -1.97 -5.00
CA THR A 3 -9.26 -2.03 -6.09
C THR A 3 -7.90 -1.42 -5.75
N SER A 4 -7.89 -0.25 -5.09
CA SER A 4 -6.64 0.38 -4.63
C SER A 4 -5.96 -0.44 -3.53
N LEU A 5 -6.71 -1.26 -2.81
CA LEU A 5 -6.17 -2.04 -1.71
C LEU A 5 -5.40 -3.26 -2.18
N ASN A 6 -5.93 -4.03 -3.12
CA ASN A 6 -5.22 -5.18 -3.67
C ASN A 6 -3.95 -4.75 -4.43
N MET A 7 -3.95 -3.56 -5.03
CA MET A 7 -2.80 -3.01 -5.73
C MET A 7 -1.75 -2.34 -4.82
N MET A 8 -1.92 -2.36 -3.49
CA MET A 8 -0.91 -1.82 -2.58
C MET A 8 0.39 -2.60 -2.68
N PRO A 9 1.55 -1.92 -2.78
CA PRO A 9 2.86 -2.55 -2.78
C PRO A 9 3.30 -2.96 -1.37
N VAL A 10 2.48 -3.74 -0.66
CA VAL A 10 2.69 -4.13 0.74
C VAL A 10 2.37 -5.61 0.97
N GLY A 11 3.28 -6.32 1.62
CA GLY A 11 3.07 -7.70 2.06
C GLY A 11 2.76 -8.67 0.92
N GLN A 12 1.78 -9.56 1.14
CA GLN A 12 1.35 -10.59 0.17
C GLN A 12 0.26 -10.11 -0.82
N LEU A 13 -0.03 -8.81 -0.89
CA LEU A 13 -1.00 -8.28 -1.85
C LEU A 13 -0.45 -8.36 -3.29
N ASP A 14 -1.32 -8.30 -4.31
CA ASP A 14 -0.88 -8.39 -5.72
C ASP A 14 0.14 -7.29 -6.06
N GLY A 15 -0.05 -6.08 -5.53
CA GLY A 15 0.93 -4.99 -5.67
C GLY A 15 2.27 -5.28 -4.98
N GLY A 16 2.27 -6.05 -3.90
CA GLY A 16 3.48 -6.48 -3.18
C GLY A 16 4.33 -7.43 -4.01
N HIS A 17 3.70 -8.39 -4.69
CA HIS A 17 4.38 -9.31 -5.62
C HIS A 17 4.98 -8.56 -6.83
N ILE A 18 4.24 -7.60 -7.39
CA ILE A 18 4.73 -6.77 -8.50
C ILE A 18 5.92 -5.91 -8.06
N SER A 19 5.84 -5.29 -6.87
CA SER A 19 6.93 -4.51 -6.31
C SER A 19 8.17 -5.37 -5.99
N TYR A 20 7.97 -6.60 -5.48
CA TYR A 20 9.03 -7.57 -5.29
C TYR A 20 9.70 -7.96 -6.61
N ALA A 21 8.92 -8.26 -7.64
CA ALA A 21 9.48 -8.63 -8.94
C ALA A 21 10.30 -7.48 -9.57
N MET A 22 9.86 -6.23 -9.42
CA MET A 22 10.57 -5.05 -9.97
C MET A 22 11.82 -4.65 -9.19
N PHE A 23 11.78 -4.75 -7.86
CA PHE A 23 12.78 -4.13 -6.97
C PHE A 23 13.51 -5.14 -6.06
N GLY A 24 13.16 -6.43 -6.15
CA GLY A 24 13.71 -7.51 -5.32
C GLY A 24 13.63 -7.18 -3.84
N ASP A 25 14.76 -7.33 -3.14
CA ASP A 25 14.88 -7.01 -1.71
C ASP A 25 14.55 -5.57 -1.32
N LYS A 26 14.57 -4.63 -2.27
CA LYS A 26 14.26 -3.21 -2.01
C LYS A 26 12.77 -2.94 -1.88
N HIS A 27 11.89 -3.86 -2.32
CA HIS A 27 10.44 -3.71 -2.19
C HIS A 27 10.01 -3.50 -0.72
N LYS A 28 10.76 -4.05 0.25
CA LYS A 28 10.48 -3.86 1.68
C LYS A 28 10.43 -2.39 2.07
N TYR A 29 11.28 -1.54 1.49
CA TYR A 29 11.27 -0.10 1.74
C TYR A 29 10.01 0.54 1.19
N ILE A 30 9.57 0.14 0.00
CA ILE A 30 8.31 0.61 -0.61
C ILE A 30 7.13 0.21 0.27
N ALA A 31 7.11 -1.04 0.75
CA ALA A 31 6.08 -1.53 1.65
C ALA A 31 6.03 -0.74 2.96
N TYR A 32 7.17 -0.44 3.57
CA TYR A 32 7.24 0.41 4.77
C TYR A 32 6.80 1.84 4.52
N ILE A 33 7.15 2.43 3.36
CA ILE A 33 6.70 3.78 2.99
C ILE A 33 5.18 3.83 2.87
N VAL A 34 4.58 2.90 2.14
CA VAL A 34 3.11 2.85 1.97
C VAL A 34 2.42 2.55 3.28
N PHE A 35 2.96 1.65 4.10
CA PHE A 35 2.43 1.40 5.44
C PHE A 35 2.50 2.65 6.34
N SER A 36 3.62 3.36 6.33
CA SER A 36 3.76 4.61 7.09
C SER A 36 2.80 5.69 6.60
N MET A 37 2.57 5.79 5.29
CA MET A 37 1.60 6.71 4.70
C MET A 37 0.17 6.37 5.15
N LEU A 38 -0.21 5.09 5.13
CA LEU A 38 -1.50 4.61 5.63
C LEU A 38 -1.70 4.94 7.12
N MET A 39 -0.67 4.70 7.93
CA MET A 39 -0.72 4.99 9.36
C MET A 39 -0.83 6.50 9.62
N PHE A 40 -0.13 7.33 8.84
CA PHE A 40 -0.23 8.78 8.89
C PHE A 40 -1.66 9.27 8.55
N PHE A 41 -2.23 8.86 7.42
CA PHE A 41 -3.61 9.24 7.06
C PHE A 41 -4.66 8.65 8.01
N GLY A 42 -4.39 7.46 8.56
CA GLY A 42 -5.24 6.84 9.54
C GLY A 42 -5.26 7.60 10.87
N LEU A 43 -4.10 8.01 11.37
CA LEU A 43 -3.97 8.82 12.58
C LEU A 43 -4.59 10.21 12.39
N LEU A 44 -4.43 10.80 11.20
CA LEU A 44 -5.12 12.04 10.85
C LEU A 44 -6.65 11.90 10.86
N GLY A 45 -7.18 10.70 10.60
CA GLY A 45 -8.61 10.40 10.74
C GLY A 45 -9.12 10.38 12.18
N LEU A 46 -8.24 10.34 13.20
CA LEU A 46 -8.60 10.49 14.61
C LEU A 46 -8.62 11.95 15.07
N VAL A 47 -8.08 12.88 14.28
CA VAL A 47 -8.01 14.31 14.63
C VAL A 47 -9.40 14.93 14.86
N PRO A 48 -10.45 14.60 14.07
CA PRO A 48 -11.82 15.03 14.35
C PRO A 48 -12.38 14.55 15.71
N VAL A 49 -11.89 13.44 16.26
CA VAL A 49 -12.30 12.92 17.59
C VAL A 49 -11.76 13.80 18.73
N LEU A 50 -10.72 14.58 18.46
CA LEU A 50 -10.09 15.49 19.43
C LEU A 50 -10.63 16.93 19.36
N ASP A 51 -11.82 17.14 18.78
CA ASP A 51 -12.43 18.46 18.53
C ASP A 51 -11.62 19.39 17.59
N ILE A 52 -10.68 18.83 16.82
CA ILE A 52 -9.90 19.55 15.82
C ILE A 52 -10.55 19.33 14.45
N ASN A 53 -11.06 20.39 13.82
CA ASN A 53 -11.75 20.37 12.52
C ASN A 53 -10.78 20.17 11.33
N LEU A 54 -10.07 19.05 11.30
CA LEU A 54 -9.16 18.65 10.20
C LEU A 54 -9.62 17.32 9.61
N ASN A 55 -10.29 17.37 8.46
CA ASN A 55 -10.81 16.20 7.75
C ASN A 55 -9.89 15.82 6.57
N ILE A 56 -8.63 15.53 6.88
CA ILE A 56 -7.57 15.20 5.90
C ILE A 56 -7.20 13.71 5.90
N GLY A 57 -7.88 12.90 6.69
CA GLY A 57 -7.63 11.47 6.85
C GLY A 57 -8.87 10.72 7.32
N SER A 58 -8.83 9.39 7.32
CA SER A 58 -9.96 8.53 7.67
C SER A 58 -9.54 7.35 8.51
N ILE A 59 -10.35 7.00 9.51
CA ILE A 59 -10.11 5.86 10.41
C ILE A 59 -10.07 4.52 9.65
N ASN A 60 -10.67 4.46 8.46
CA ASN A 60 -10.61 3.30 7.58
C ASN A 60 -9.16 2.89 7.28
N TRP A 61 -8.23 3.85 7.15
CA TRP A 61 -6.82 3.54 6.93
C TRP A 61 -6.13 2.91 8.14
N LEU A 62 -6.55 3.25 9.37
CA LEU A 62 -6.07 2.58 10.58
C LEU A 62 -6.53 1.13 10.61
N VAL A 63 -7.78 0.85 10.26
CA VAL A 63 -8.30 -0.53 10.18
C VAL A 63 -7.46 -1.35 9.19
N TRP A 64 -7.18 -0.80 8.01
CA TRP A 64 -6.34 -1.46 7.02
C TRP A 64 -4.88 -1.62 7.46
N ALA A 65 -4.29 -0.62 8.12
CA ALA A 65 -2.95 -0.73 8.68
C ALA A 65 -2.87 -1.85 9.73
N VAL A 66 -3.86 -1.96 10.62
CA VAL A 66 -3.95 -3.04 11.61
C VAL A 66 -4.08 -4.41 10.93
N LEU A 67 -4.94 -4.53 9.92
CA LEU A 67 -5.10 -5.78 9.16
C LEU A 67 -3.81 -6.17 8.43
N ILE A 68 -3.15 -5.22 7.79
CA ILE A 68 -1.86 -5.46 7.11
C ILE A 68 -0.80 -5.93 8.12
N PHE A 69 -0.74 -5.28 9.28
CA PHE A 69 0.24 -5.59 10.31
C PHE A 69 0.03 -6.98 10.94
N PHE A 70 -1.21 -7.33 11.29
CA PHE A 70 -1.53 -8.59 11.97
C PHE A 70 -1.74 -9.78 11.04
N VAL A 71 -2.38 -9.58 9.89
CA VAL A 71 -2.83 -10.67 9.00
C VAL A 71 -1.85 -10.88 7.86
N ILE A 72 -1.50 -9.82 7.13
CA ILE A 72 -0.76 -9.92 5.87
C ILE A 72 0.75 -10.00 6.11
N LYS A 73 1.24 -9.41 7.22
CA LYS A 73 2.66 -9.12 7.52
C LYS A 73 3.29 -8.22 6.46
N ILE A 74 3.97 -7.16 6.91
CA ILE A 74 4.55 -6.13 6.03
C ILE A 74 5.61 -6.72 5.07
N LYS A 75 6.32 -7.76 5.51
CA LYS A 75 7.37 -8.40 4.74
C LYS A 75 6.80 -9.54 3.89
N HIS A 76 7.00 -9.48 2.58
CA HIS A 76 6.78 -10.63 1.71
C HIS A 76 7.77 -11.76 2.09
N PRO A 77 7.35 -13.03 2.15
CA PRO A 77 8.27 -14.14 2.36
C PRO A 77 9.29 -14.20 1.22
N ASP A 78 10.57 -14.29 1.57
CA ASP A 78 11.66 -14.34 0.58
C ASP A 78 11.57 -15.68 -0.17
N THR A 79 11.13 -15.68 -1.44
CA THR A 79 11.22 -16.87 -2.30
C THR A 79 12.65 -16.98 -2.83
N VAL A 80 13.37 -17.96 -2.32
CA VAL A 80 14.84 -18.16 -2.45
C VAL A 80 15.29 -18.58 -3.87
N THR A 81 14.49 -18.41 -4.92
CA THR A 81 14.70 -19.18 -6.16
C THR A 81 14.57 -18.43 -7.49
N GLU A 82 14.14 -17.15 -7.53
CA GLU A 82 13.86 -16.47 -8.83
C GLU A 82 14.46 -15.05 -8.97
N LEU A 83 15.50 -14.71 -8.21
CA LEU A 83 16.11 -13.37 -8.26
C LEU A 83 17.05 -13.12 -9.46
N ASP A 84 17.32 -14.13 -10.28
CA ASP A 84 18.37 -14.05 -11.31
C ASP A 84 17.90 -13.70 -12.73
N GLU A 85 16.58 -13.61 -13.00
CA GLU A 85 16.09 -13.14 -14.30
C GLU A 85 15.58 -11.68 -14.24
N PRO A 86 16.29 -10.72 -14.86
CA PRO A 86 15.81 -9.35 -14.93
C PRO A 86 14.51 -9.30 -15.75
N LEU A 87 13.47 -8.70 -15.17
CA LEU A 87 12.21 -8.46 -15.86
C LEU A 87 12.44 -7.69 -17.16
N GLY A 88 11.94 -8.23 -18.28
CA GLY A 88 11.93 -7.52 -19.56
C GLY A 88 11.17 -6.19 -19.47
N THR A 89 11.58 -5.21 -20.28
CA THR A 89 11.10 -3.81 -20.27
C THR A 89 9.56 -3.69 -20.29
N GLY A 90 8.88 -4.59 -21.00
CA GLY A 90 7.41 -4.61 -21.05
C GLY A 90 6.74 -4.92 -19.70
N ARG A 91 7.31 -5.83 -18.91
CA ARG A 91 6.78 -6.16 -17.57
C ARG A 91 7.06 -5.04 -16.56
N MET A 92 8.18 -4.36 -16.72
CA MET A 92 8.50 -3.18 -15.89
C MET A 92 7.49 -2.05 -16.12
N LEU A 93 7.04 -1.86 -17.38
CA LEU A 93 5.99 -0.88 -17.71
C LEU A 93 4.65 -1.22 -17.04
N ILE A 94 4.26 -2.50 -17.01
CA ILE A 94 3.05 -2.96 -16.32
C ILE A 94 3.12 -2.65 -14.83
N GLY A 95 4.27 -2.88 -14.20
CA GLY A 95 4.44 -2.56 -12.79
C GLY A 95 4.33 -1.07 -12.48
N TRP A 96 4.91 -0.20 -13.32
CA TRP A 96 4.70 1.25 -13.23
C TRP A 96 3.23 1.65 -13.43
N PHE A 97 2.52 0.98 -14.35
CA PHE A 97 1.09 1.20 -14.55
C PHE A 97 0.27 0.79 -13.32
N THR A 98 0.62 -0.30 -12.63
CA THR A 98 0.01 -0.68 -11.34
C THR A 98 0.22 0.39 -10.28
N PHE A 99 1.44 0.93 -10.13
CA PHE A 99 1.69 2.05 -9.21
C PHE A 99 0.86 3.28 -9.56
N PHE A 100 0.73 3.59 -10.85
CA PHE A 100 -0.11 4.69 -11.31
C PHE A 100 -1.59 4.49 -10.93
N ILE A 101 -2.14 3.29 -11.17
CA ILE A 101 -3.52 2.97 -10.76
C ILE A 101 -3.68 3.09 -9.25
N PHE A 102 -2.69 2.61 -8.47
CA PHE A 102 -2.70 2.73 -7.02
C PHE A 102 -2.79 4.20 -6.59
N VAL A 103 -1.91 5.06 -7.12
CA VAL A 103 -1.89 6.50 -6.79
C VAL A 103 -3.19 7.21 -7.19
N VAL A 104 -3.72 6.95 -8.39
CA VAL A 104 -4.97 7.58 -8.86
C VAL A 104 -6.19 7.07 -8.10
N SER A 105 -6.17 5.81 -7.68
CA SER A 105 -7.28 5.18 -6.94
C SER A 105 -7.15 5.35 -5.42
N PHE A 106 -6.05 5.94 -4.94
CA PHE A 106 -5.85 6.22 -3.53
C PHE A 106 -6.69 7.44 -3.14
N CYS A 107 -7.76 7.20 -2.39
CA CYS A 107 -8.68 8.22 -1.93
C CYS A 107 -8.46 8.46 -0.44
N PRO A 108 -7.69 9.48 -0.03
CA PRO A 108 -7.25 9.68 1.37
C PRO A 108 -8.40 9.90 2.36
N VAL A 109 -9.56 10.36 1.87
CA VAL A 109 -10.80 10.43 2.64
C VAL A 109 -11.83 9.55 1.93
N PRO A 110 -11.77 8.24 2.16
CA PRO A 110 -12.77 7.34 1.66
C PRO A 110 -14.03 7.52 2.52
N VAL A 111 -15.13 7.90 1.87
CA VAL A 111 -16.49 8.17 2.40
C VAL A 111 -16.76 9.66 2.65
N PHE A 112 -17.58 10.26 1.77
CA PHE A 112 -18.36 11.44 2.11
C PHE A 112 -19.52 10.97 2.99
N GLU A 113 -19.64 11.51 4.20
CA GLU A 113 -20.88 11.41 4.97
C GLU A 113 -22.00 12.06 4.15
N ALA A 114 -23.10 11.32 3.97
CA ALA A 114 -24.34 11.79 3.35
C ALA A 114 -25.24 12.48 4.38
#